data_AF-A0A150KK69-F1
#
_entry.id   AF-A0A150KK69-F1
#
_cell.length_a   1.000
_cell.length_b   1.000
_cell.length_c   1.000
_cell.angle_alpha   90.00
_cell.angle_beta   90.00
_cell.angle_gamma   90.00
#
_symmetry.space_group_name_H-M   'P 1'
#
loop_
_entity.id
_entity.type
_entity.pdbx_description
1 polymer ?
#
loop_
_entity_poly.entity_id
_entity_poly.type
_entity_poly.pdbx_seq_one_letter_code
_entity_poly.pdbx_strand_id
1 'polypeptide(L)'
;MQDVHGVTISHQTILNYENSVALLLKPYVDHYPYELSDQFCGDETYIRVNGRWHYLFFFFDAVKKIILSYRVSPNRDTASAIQAINDVLIKMKEIPENLTFVVDGNPIYLLAQHFFAQHQISFDVKQVIGLTNEDPVSTEFRPLKQIIERLNRTFKGNYRSTHGFGSNHGSVSFVTLFAAYFNFLRPHASLEGKVPVVNPELSGLPTMPARWTKLIELAQRWIVEQRTA
;
A
#
# COMPACT_ATOMS: atom_id res chain seq x y z
N MET A 1 -13.88 -7.19 23.82
CA MET A 1 -15.24 -7.61 23.39
C MET A 1 -16.03 -8.16 24.56
N GLN A 2 -15.56 -9.18 25.28
CA GLN A 2 -16.27 -9.71 26.45
C GLN A 2 -16.43 -8.66 27.56
N ASP A 3 -15.34 -8.05 28.02
CA ASP A 3 -15.41 -7.15 29.19
C ASP A 3 -16.16 -5.84 28.93
N VAL A 4 -16.17 -5.38 27.67
CA VAL A 4 -16.81 -4.10 27.28
C VAL A 4 -18.23 -4.29 26.74
N HIS A 5 -18.48 -5.40 26.04
CA HIS A 5 -19.74 -5.61 25.31
C HIS A 5 -20.47 -6.90 25.71
N GLY A 6 -19.91 -7.73 26.60
CA GLY A 6 -20.50 -9.02 26.99
C GLY A 6 -20.47 -10.10 25.90
N VAL A 7 -19.80 -9.85 24.77
CA VAL A 7 -19.77 -10.77 23.62
C VAL A 7 -18.48 -11.58 23.60
N THR A 8 -18.64 -12.90 23.69
CA THR A 8 -17.54 -13.85 23.54
C THR A 8 -17.26 -14.09 22.06
N ILE A 9 -16.08 -13.69 21.59
CA ILE A 9 -15.63 -13.89 20.21
C ILE A 9 -14.26 -14.54 20.26
N SER A 10 -14.09 -15.64 19.53
CA SER A 10 -12.80 -16.32 19.45
C SER A 10 -11.80 -15.53 18.58
N HIS A 11 -10.50 -15.67 18.85
CA HIS A 11 -9.47 -15.10 17.99
C HIS A 11 -9.59 -15.59 16.54
N GLN A 12 -9.93 -16.85 16.32
CA GLN A 12 -10.11 -17.41 14.98
C GLN A 12 -11.26 -16.74 14.22
N THR A 13 -12.35 -16.40 14.92
CA THR A 13 -13.48 -15.68 14.35
C THR A 13 -13.05 -14.30 13.84
N ILE A 14 -12.20 -13.59 14.60
CA ILE A 14 -11.65 -12.29 14.20
C ILE A 14 -10.79 -12.45 12.93
N LEU A 15 -9.87 -13.41 12.91
CA LEU A 15 -9.03 -13.67 11.73
C LEU A 15 -9.86 -14.02 10.48
N ASN A 16 -10.92 -14.82 10.63
CA ASN A 16 -11.79 -15.17 9.52
C ASN A 16 -12.53 -13.93 8.97
N TYR A 17 -12.98 -13.04 9.86
CA TYR A 17 -13.61 -11.79 9.48
C TYR A 17 -12.63 -10.86 8.77
N GLU A 18 -11.43 -10.67 9.32
CA GLU A 18 -10.36 -9.87 8.70
C GLU A 18 -10.02 -10.37 7.30
N ASN A 19 -9.82 -11.68 7.13
CA ASN A 19 -9.56 -12.27 5.81
C ASN A 19 -10.72 -12.04 4.84
N SER A 20 -11.96 -12.21 5.29
CA SER A 20 -13.15 -12.02 4.45
C SER A 20 -13.26 -10.57 3.98
N VAL A 21 -13.06 -9.61 4.90
CA VAL A 21 -13.08 -8.18 4.57
C VAL A 21 -11.92 -7.81 3.66
N ALA A 22 -10.73 -8.35 3.88
CA ALA A 22 -9.58 -8.09 3.02
C ALA A 22 -9.81 -8.55 1.58
N LEU A 23 -10.43 -9.72 1.38
CA LEU A 23 -10.76 -10.22 0.04
C LEU A 23 -11.78 -9.33 -0.68
N LEU A 24 -12.73 -8.75 0.05
CA LEU A 24 -13.70 -7.79 -0.51
C LEU A 24 -13.04 -6.46 -0.86
N LEU A 25 -12.19 -5.95 0.04
CA LEU A 25 -11.55 -4.65 -0.14
C LEU A 25 -10.44 -4.66 -1.18
N LYS A 26 -9.69 -5.76 -1.32
CA LYS A 26 -8.53 -5.81 -2.19
C LYS A 26 -8.81 -5.30 -3.61
N PRO A 27 -9.78 -5.85 -4.36
CA PRO A 27 -10.01 -5.40 -5.73
C PRO A 27 -10.53 -3.97 -5.78
N TYR A 28 -11.34 -3.54 -4.80
CA TYR A 28 -11.82 -2.16 -4.69
C TYR A 28 -10.68 -1.17 -4.46
N VAL A 29 -9.74 -1.48 -3.56
CA VAL A 29 -8.55 -0.67 -3.30
C VAL A 29 -7.62 -0.68 -4.52
N ASP A 30 -7.40 -1.84 -5.14
CA ASP A 30 -6.45 -1.97 -6.24
C ASP A 30 -6.88 -1.25 -7.53
N HIS A 31 -8.19 -1.06 -7.73
CA HIS A 31 -8.79 -0.44 -8.92
C HIS A 31 -9.55 0.84 -8.62
N TYR A 32 -9.40 1.40 -7.42
CA TYR A 32 -10.02 2.68 -7.09
C TYR A 32 -9.48 3.77 -8.05
N PRO A 33 -10.33 4.67 -8.57
CA PRO A 33 -9.91 5.72 -9.50
C PRO A 33 -9.18 6.84 -8.73
N TYR A 34 -7.94 6.57 -8.33
CA TYR A 34 -7.15 7.51 -7.55
C TYR A 34 -6.78 8.76 -8.36
N GLU A 35 -6.84 9.92 -7.69
CA GLU A 35 -6.23 11.16 -8.18
C GLU A 35 -4.77 11.21 -7.74
N LEU A 36 -3.88 10.69 -8.58
CA LEU A 36 -2.46 10.56 -8.31
C LEU A 36 -1.66 11.81 -8.70
N SER A 37 -0.52 12.00 -8.05
CA SER A 37 0.55 12.88 -8.51
C SER A 37 1.44 12.17 -9.54
N ASP A 38 2.61 12.73 -9.82
CA ASP A 38 3.65 12.21 -10.71
C ASP A 38 4.94 11.78 -9.95
N GLN A 39 4.94 11.88 -8.61
CA GLN A 39 6.10 11.57 -7.77
C GLN A 39 5.81 10.42 -6.80
N PHE A 40 6.29 9.23 -7.16
CA PHE A 40 6.12 8.03 -6.34
C PHE A 40 7.42 7.62 -5.70
N CYS A 41 7.33 7.13 -4.47
CA CYS A 41 8.46 6.51 -3.79
C CYS A 41 8.20 5.03 -3.51
N GLY A 42 9.24 4.21 -3.64
CA GLY A 42 9.20 2.78 -3.39
C GLY A 42 10.25 2.34 -2.39
N ASP A 43 9.90 1.41 -1.51
CA ASP A 43 10.84 0.78 -0.58
C ASP A 43 10.38 -0.64 -0.23
N GLU A 44 11.32 -1.51 0.11
CA GLU A 44 11.06 -2.87 0.55
C GLU A 44 11.27 -2.99 2.06
N THR A 45 10.35 -3.67 2.73
CA THR A 45 10.52 -4.00 4.15
C THR A 45 10.29 -5.46 4.46
N TYR A 46 10.96 -5.97 5.49
CA TYR A 46 10.91 -7.38 5.85
C TYR A 46 9.68 -7.73 6.68
N ILE A 47 8.94 -8.77 6.34
CA ILE A 47 7.90 -9.33 7.21
C ILE A 47 8.19 -10.81 7.47
N ARG A 48 7.67 -11.35 8.57
CA ARG A 48 7.83 -12.76 8.92
C ARG A 48 6.55 -13.48 8.57
N VAL A 49 6.64 -14.50 7.72
CA VAL A 49 5.52 -15.31 7.28
C VAL A 49 5.94 -16.78 7.39
N ASN A 50 5.14 -17.60 8.07
CA ASN A 50 5.45 -19.00 8.35
C ASN A 50 6.86 -19.20 8.94
N GLY A 51 7.25 -18.31 9.85
CA GLY A 51 8.57 -18.33 10.48
C GLY A 51 9.74 -17.85 9.61
N ARG A 52 9.53 -17.59 8.31
CA ARG A 52 10.55 -17.17 7.34
C ARG A 52 10.44 -15.69 6.99
N TRP A 53 11.55 -15.07 6.62
CA TRP A 53 11.55 -13.70 6.12
C TRP A 53 10.96 -13.64 4.71
N HIS A 54 10.07 -12.67 4.50
CA HIS A 54 9.48 -12.27 3.23
C HIS A 54 9.67 -10.76 3.08
N TYR A 55 9.43 -10.26 1.88
CA TYR A 55 9.56 -8.85 1.52
C TYR A 55 8.19 -8.28 1.21
N LEU A 56 7.96 -7.06 1.69
CA LEU A 56 6.80 -6.25 1.38
C LEU A 56 7.29 -5.04 0.59
N PHE A 57 6.89 -4.98 -0.68
CA PHE A 57 7.18 -3.88 -1.59
C PHE A 57 6.07 -2.85 -1.46
N PHE A 58 6.40 -1.69 -0.89
CA PHE A 58 5.51 -0.55 -0.86
C PHE A 58 5.85 0.41 -2.00
N PHE A 59 4.84 0.85 -2.73
CA PHE A 59 4.90 2.08 -3.52
C PHE A 59 3.88 3.07 -3.00
N PHE A 60 4.26 4.33 -2.98
CA PHE A 60 3.55 5.38 -2.28
C PHE A 60 3.57 6.68 -3.07
N ASP A 61 2.40 7.31 -3.21
CA ASP A 61 2.30 8.68 -3.66
C ASP A 61 2.77 9.62 -2.56
N ALA A 62 3.96 10.19 -2.75
CA ALA A 62 4.58 11.01 -1.73
C ALA A 62 3.87 12.35 -1.52
N VAL A 63 3.15 12.85 -2.53
CA VAL A 63 2.43 14.12 -2.47
C VAL A 63 1.06 13.91 -1.83
N LYS A 64 0.27 12.97 -2.38
CA LYS A 64 -1.11 12.69 -1.95
C LYS A 64 -1.18 11.78 -0.72
N LYS A 65 -0.07 11.16 -0.34
CA LYS A 65 0.05 10.20 0.76
C LYS A 65 -0.78 8.94 0.56
N ILE A 66 -0.84 8.41 -0.66
CA ILE A 66 -1.64 7.23 -1.01
C ILE A 66 -0.72 6.01 -1.17
N ILE A 67 -1.04 4.90 -0.52
CA ILE A 67 -0.38 3.62 -0.78
C ILE A 67 -0.91 3.07 -2.11
N LEU A 68 0.00 2.83 -3.06
CA LEU A 68 -0.30 2.41 -4.43
C LEU A 68 0.00 0.93 -4.66
N SER A 69 1.05 0.41 -4.03
CA SER A 69 1.40 -1.01 -4.04
C SER A 69 1.83 -1.45 -2.66
N TYR A 70 1.55 -2.71 -2.34
CA TYR A 70 1.78 -3.32 -1.03
C TYR A 70 2.01 -4.84 -1.17
N ARG A 71 2.82 -5.20 -2.16
CA ARG A 71 2.99 -6.59 -2.60
C ARG A 71 3.87 -7.37 -1.64
N VAL A 72 3.37 -8.50 -1.15
CA VAL A 72 4.14 -9.47 -0.37
C VAL A 72 4.78 -10.50 -1.31
N SER A 73 6.07 -10.74 -1.14
CA SER A 73 6.83 -11.72 -1.91
C SER A 73 7.81 -12.50 -1.00
N PRO A 74 8.03 -13.81 -1.22
CA PRO A 74 9.10 -14.54 -0.53
C PRO A 74 10.50 -14.07 -0.94
N ASN A 75 10.62 -13.42 -2.10
CA ASN A 75 11.91 -13.05 -2.70
C ASN A 75 12.03 -11.53 -2.84
N ARG A 76 13.27 -11.03 -2.76
CA ARG A 76 13.64 -9.67 -3.13
C ARG A 76 14.24 -9.66 -4.53
N ASP A 77 13.41 -9.89 -5.54
CA ASP A 77 13.83 -10.09 -6.92
C ASP A 77 13.17 -9.10 -7.90
N THR A 78 13.70 -9.07 -9.12
CA THR A 78 13.21 -8.22 -10.22
C THR A 78 11.76 -8.52 -10.57
N ALA A 79 11.33 -9.79 -10.52
CA ALA A 79 9.94 -10.17 -10.80
C ALA A 79 8.97 -9.52 -9.79
N SER A 80 9.34 -9.51 -8.51
CA SER A 80 8.56 -8.84 -7.46
C SER A 80 8.51 -7.33 -7.65
N ALA A 81 9.63 -6.71 -8.04
CA ALA A 81 9.68 -5.28 -8.35
C ALA A 81 8.82 -4.92 -9.57
N ILE A 82 8.88 -5.70 -10.65
CA ILE A 82 8.04 -5.53 -11.84
C ILE A 82 6.56 -5.59 -11.46
N GLN A 83 6.15 -6.60 -10.70
CA GLN A 83 4.77 -6.72 -10.27
C GLN A 83 4.33 -5.57 -9.36
N ALA A 84 5.20 -5.13 -8.44
CA ALA A 84 4.90 -4.03 -7.54
C ALA A 84 4.74 -2.70 -8.30
N ILE A 85 5.57 -2.43 -9.31
CA ILE A 85 5.43 -1.27 -10.21
C ILE A 85 4.17 -1.42 -11.07
N ASN A 86 3.90 -2.61 -11.61
CA ASN A 86 2.67 -2.86 -12.36
C ASN A 86 1.41 -2.56 -11.53
N ASP A 87 1.39 -2.94 -10.25
CA ASP A 87 0.28 -2.61 -9.33
C ASP A 87 0.05 -1.09 -9.20
N VAL A 88 1.09 -0.27 -9.42
CA VAL A 88 0.98 1.20 -9.47
C VAL A 88 0.44 1.65 -10.81
N LEU A 89 1.03 1.18 -11.92
CA LEU A 89 0.69 1.61 -13.27
C LEU A 89 -0.77 1.29 -13.64
N ILE A 90 -1.31 0.15 -13.21
CA ILE A 90 -2.73 -0.21 -13.47
C ILE A 90 -3.73 0.75 -12.81
N LYS A 91 -3.31 1.56 -11.84
CA LYS A 91 -4.16 2.57 -11.17
C LYS A 91 -4.24 3.87 -11.96
N MET A 92 -3.43 4.01 -13.01
CA MET A 92 -3.41 5.20 -13.87
C MET A 92 -4.22 4.92 -15.13
N LYS A 93 -5.04 5.90 -15.54
CA LYS A 93 -5.72 5.86 -16.84
C LYS A 93 -4.72 6.03 -17.99
N GLU A 94 -3.80 6.96 -17.81
CA GLU A 94 -2.72 7.28 -18.73
C GLU A 94 -1.44 7.48 -17.91
N ILE A 95 -0.32 6.96 -18.42
CA ILE A 95 0.98 7.06 -17.75
C ILE A 95 1.58 8.44 -18.09
N PRO A 96 1.86 9.31 -17.10
CA PRO A 96 2.46 10.61 -17.36
C PRO A 96 3.85 10.50 -17.99
N GLU A 97 4.18 11.39 -18.92
CA GLU A 97 5.50 11.42 -19.58
C GLU A 97 6.66 11.63 -18.59
N ASN A 98 6.42 12.39 -17.52
CA ASN A 98 7.38 12.72 -16.48
C ASN A 98 7.26 11.83 -15.23
N LEU A 99 6.59 10.68 -15.33
CA LEU A 99 6.41 9.77 -14.21
C LEU A 99 7.76 9.34 -13.62
N THR A 100 7.96 9.58 -12.33
CA THR A 100 9.22 9.29 -11.63
C THR A 100 8.99 8.39 -10.42
N PHE A 101 9.76 7.30 -10.34
CA PHE A 101 9.86 6.43 -9.18
C PHE A 101 11.17 6.67 -8.43
N VAL A 102 11.06 7.07 -7.16
CA VAL A 102 12.19 7.26 -6.25
C VAL A 102 12.33 6.04 -5.34
N VAL A 103 13.42 5.30 -5.48
CA VAL A 103 13.62 4.00 -4.82
C VAL A 103 14.99 3.89 -4.17
N ASP A 104 15.20 2.86 -3.36
CA ASP A 104 16.52 2.54 -2.82
C ASP A 104 17.49 2.09 -3.93
N GLY A 105 18.79 2.06 -3.62
CA GLY A 105 19.88 1.69 -4.53
C GLY A 105 19.88 0.23 -5.03
N ASN A 106 18.79 -0.52 -4.85
CA ASN A 106 18.70 -1.91 -5.28
C ASN A 106 18.54 -1.99 -6.81
N PRO A 107 19.44 -2.70 -7.55
CA PRO A 107 19.41 -2.77 -9.00
C PRO A 107 18.14 -3.43 -9.58
N ILE A 108 17.35 -4.15 -8.79
CA ILE A 108 16.09 -4.76 -9.25
C ILE A 108 15.12 -3.74 -9.86
N TYR A 109 15.15 -2.48 -9.40
CA TYR A 109 14.27 -1.43 -9.91
C TYR A 109 14.70 -0.91 -11.28
N LEU A 110 16.01 -0.81 -11.54
CA LEU A 110 16.53 -0.49 -12.88
C LEU A 110 16.21 -1.62 -13.86
N LEU A 111 16.35 -2.88 -13.43
CA LEU A 111 15.96 -4.02 -14.25
C LEU A 111 14.45 -4.03 -14.54
N ALA A 112 13.61 -3.67 -13.56
CA ALA A 112 12.19 -3.50 -13.78
C ALA A 112 11.88 -2.37 -14.79
N GLN A 113 12.56 -1.22 -14.68
CA GLN A 113 12.45 -0.13 -15.66
C GLN A 113 12.80 -0.61 -17.08
N HIS A 114 13.90 -1.35 -17.24
CA HIS A 114 14.28 -1.93 -18.54
C HIS A 114 13.21 -2.88 -19.08
N PHE A 115 12.62 -3.73 -18.23
CA PHE A 115 11.51 -4.61 -18.63
C PHE A 115 10.33 -3.79 -19.19
N PHE A 116 9.87 -2.75 -18.50
CA PHE A 116 8.77 -1.92 -18.99
C PHE A 116 9.12 -1.17 -20.28
N ALA A 117 10.36 -0.69 -20.41
CA ALA A 117 10.83 -0.04 -21.64
C ALA A 117 10.78 -0.97 -22.86
N GLN A 118 11.10 -2.27 -22.69
CA GLN A 118 10.95 -3.28 -23.75
C GLN A 118 9.49 -3.47 -24.19
N HIS A 119 8.55 -3.15 -23.31
CA HIS A 119 7.11 -3.17 -23.56
C HIS A 119 6.51 -1.79 -23.89
N GLN A 120 7.36 -0.82 -24.29
CA GLN A 120 6.94 0.53 -24.69
C GLN A 120 6.27 1.35 -23.57
N ILE A 121 6.56 1.02 -22.31
CA ILE A 121 6.12 1.78 -21.15
C ILE A 121 7.36 2.49 -20.57
N SER A 122 7.37 3.81 -20.66
CA SER A 122 8.49 4.65 -20.21
C SER A 122 8.15 5.38 -18.92
N PHE A 123 9.09 5.36 -17.97
CA PHE A 123 9.10 6.18 -16.76
C PHE A 123 10.53 6.29 -16.25
N ASP A 124 10.79 7.23 -15.36
CA ASP A 124 12.10 7.45 -14.76
C ASP A 124 12.24 6.72 -13.42
N VAL A 125 13.46 6.25 -13.11
CA VAL A 125 13.80 5.63 -11.83
C VAL A 125 15.00 6.38 -11.25
N LYS A 126 14.78 7.03 -10.10
CA LYS A 126 15.83 7.71 -9.33
C LYS A 126 16.18 6.87 -8.12
N GLN A 127 17.42 6.40 -8.05
CA GLN A 127 17.93 5.67 -6.90
C GLN A 127 18.55 6.64 -5.89
N VAL A 128 18.14 6.53 -4.63
CA VAL A 128 18.71 7.32 -3.53
C VAL A 128 19.58 6.43 -2.66
N ILE A 129 20.89 6.48 -2.90
CA ILE A 129 21.87 5.57 -2.31
C ILE A 129 22.40 6.14 -0.99
N GLY A 130 22.47 5.31 0.04
CA GLY A 130 23.19 5.63 1.29
C GLY A 130 22.50 6.64 2.23
N LEU A 131 23.27 7.03 3.25
CA LEU A 131 22.92 7.99 4.31
C LEU A 131 23.55 9.37 4.09
N THR A 132 24.56 9.48 3.24
CA THR A 132 25.34 10.68 2.94
C THR A 132 24.86 11.32 1.63
N ASN A 133 24.84 12.66 1.57
CA ASN A 133 24.48 13.41 0.35
C ASN A 133 25.69 13.44 -0.58
N GLU A 134 26.04 12.30 -1.15
CA GLU A 134 27.25 12.20 -1.99
C GLU A 134 27.00 12.67 -3.43
N ASP A 135 25.73 12.75 -3.86
CA ASP A 135 25.34 13.21 -5.20
C ASP A 135 24.12 14.15 -5.21
N PRO A 136 23.96 14.99 -6.26
CA PRO A 136 22.86 15.96 -6.36
C PRO A 136 21.47 15.31 -6.39
N VAL A 137 21.33 14.15 -7.02
CA VAL A 137 20.04 13.42 -7.15
C VAL A 137 19.59 12.92 -5.78
N SER A 138 20.50 12.30 -5.02
CA SER A 138 20.22 11.88 -3.64
C SER A 138 19.86 13.05 -2.73
N THR A 139 20.42 14.24 -2.97
CA THR A 139 20.09 15.44 -2.19
C THR A 139 18.68 15.93 -2.48
N GLU A 140 18.28 15.98 -3.75
CA GLU A 140 16.95 16.42 -4.20
C GLU A 140 15.83 15.50 -3.73
N PHE A 141 16.01 14.18 -3.89
CA PHE A 141 14.93 13.20 -3.64
C PHE A 141 14.91 12.62 -2.22
N ARG A 142 15.85 13.01 -1.34
CA ARG A 142 15.90 12.58 0.07
C ARG A 142 14.62 12.83 0.87
N PRO A 143 13.90 13.96 0.72
CA PRO A 143 12.63 14.16 1.42
C PRO A 143 11.60 13.06 1.11
N LEU A 144 11.57 12.55 -0.13
CA LEU A 144 10.68 11.47 -0.54
C LEU A 144 11.06 10.14 0.12
N LYS A 145 12.37 9.86 0.24
CA LYS A 145 12.89 8.70 0.99
C LYS A 145 12.45 8.73 2.45
N GLN A 146 12.53 9.89 3.10
CA GLN A 146 12.08 10.03 4.50
C GLN A 146 10.56 9.81 4.66
N ILE A 147 9.77 10.13 3.63
CA ILE A 147 8.31 9.89 3.63
C ILE A 147 8.02 8.39 3.59
N ILE A 148 8.67 7.63 2.70
CA ILE A 148 8.46 6.17 2.63
C ILE A 148 8.99 5.45 3.89
N GLU A 149 10.13 5.90 4.45
CA GLU A 149 10.63 5.37 5.72
C GLU A 149 9.63 5.59 6.87
N ARG A 150 8.92 6.73 6.87
CA ARG A 150 7.86 7.01 7.85
C ARG A 150 6.65 6.11 7.65
N LEU A 151 6.26 5.82 6.39
CA LEU A 151 5.24 4.82 6.09
C LEU A 151 5.65 3.46 6.65
N ASN A 152 6.87 3.01 6.35
CA ASN A 152 7.41 1.74 6.82
C ASN A 152 7.42 1.66 8.35
N ARG A 153 7.83 2.73 9.04
CA ARG A 153 7.76 2.79 10.51
C ARG A 153 6.33 2.68 11.04
N THR A 154 5.38 3.34 10.38
CA THR A 154 3.94 3.27 10.72
C THR A 154 3.41 1.85 10.56
N PHE A 155 3.72 1.19 9.43
CA PHE A 155 3.38 -0.21 9.20
C PHE A 155 3.99 -1.12 10.27
N LYS A 156 5.29 -0.97 10.55
CA LYS A 156 6.00 -1.77 11.56
C LYS A 156 5.42 -1.62 12.97
N GLY A 157 4.94 -0.43 13.32
CA GLY A 157 4.24 -0.21 14.58
C GLY A 157 2.99 -1.10 14.73
N ASN A 158 2.21 -1.24 13.65
CA ASN A 158 1.03 -2.10 13.61
C ASN A 158 1.39 -3.58 13.48
N TYR A 159 2.46 -3.90 12.74
CA TYR A 159 2.89 -5.27 12.49
C TYR A 159 3.55 -5.93 13.72
N ARG A 160 4.28 -5.19 14.55
CA ARG A 160 5.06 -5.76 15.68
C ARG A 160 4.22 -6.60 16.64
N SER A 161 2.98 -6.20 16.92
CA SER A 161 2.06 -6.94 17.80
C SER A 161 1.64 -8.30 17.25
N THR A 162 1.74 -8.51 15.93
CA THR A 162 1.36 -9.78 15.28
C THR A 162 2.37 -10.91 15.55
N HIS A 163 3.61 -10.59 15.94
CA HIS A 163 4.73 -11.54 16.05
C HIS A 163 5.04 -12.33 14.76
N GLY A 164 4.54 -11.85 13.61
CA GLY A 164 4.63 -12.53 12.31
C GLY A 164 3.36 -13.28 11.94
N PHE A 165 3.20 -13.57 10.65
CA PHE A 165 2.01 -14.22 10.12
C PHE A 165 2.18 -15.74 10.07
N GLY A 166 1.19 -16.47 10.57
CA GLY A 166 1.13 -17.94 10.49
C GLY A 166 0.66 -18.48 9.13
N SER A 167 0.45 -17.63 8.13
CA SER A 167 0.12 -18.03 6.76
C SER A 167 0.40 -16.91 5.76
N ASN A 168 0.61 -17.27 4.49
CA ASN A 168 0.77 -16.30 3.40
C ASN A 168 -0.50 -15.45 3.24
N HIS A 169 -1.68 -16.08 3.27
CA HIS A 169 -2.95 -15.36 3.16
C HIS A 169 -3.13 -14.35 4.29
N GLY A 170 -2.79 -14.71 5.53
CA GLY A 170 -2.88 -13.78 6.67
C GLY A 170 -2.02 -12.53 6.47
N SER A 171 -0.82 -12.67 5.90
CA SER A 171 0.05 -11.53 5.58
C SER A 171 -0.56 -10.60 4.53
N VAL A 172 -1.11 -11.17 3.45
CA VAL A 172 -1.76 -10.41 2.38
C VAL A 172 -3.01 -9.69 2.91
N SER A 173 -3.82 -10.37 3.72
CA SER A 173 -5.03 -9.80 4.31
C SER A 173 -4.70 -8.63 5.22
N PHE A 174 -3.75 -8.79 6.14
CA PHE A 174 -3.34 -7.73 7.05
C PHE A 174 -2.84 -6.50 6.29
N VAL A 175 -1.96 -6.70 5.30
CA VAL A 175 -1.39 -5.59 4.53
C VAL A 175 -2.47 -4.90 3.68
N THR A 176 -3.43 -5.65 3.14
CA THR A 176 -4.58 -5.09 2.42
C THR A 176 -5.44 -4.21 3.34
N LEU A 177 -5.78 -4.70 4.54
CA LEU A 177 -6.55 -3.94 5.52
C LEU A 177 -5.79 -2.69 5.98
N PHE A 178 -4.47 -2.80 6.15
CA PHE A 178 -3.61 -1.65 6.45
C PHE A 178 -3.65 -0.61 5.33
N ALA A 179 -3.55 -1.02 4.07
CA ALA A 179 -3.62 -0.12 2.92
C ALA A 179 -5.00 0.57 2.83
N ALA A 180 -6.09 -0.18 2.98
CA ALA A 180 -7.45 0.35 3.01
C ALA A 180 -7.63 1.37 4.15
N TYR A 181 -7.20 1.02 5.37
CA TYR A 181 -7.22 1.91 6.52
C TYR A 181 -6.42 3.19 6.26
N PHE A 182 -5.19 3.05 5.77
CA PHE A 182 -4.29 4.17 5.55
C PHE A 182 -4.84 5.15 4.51
N ASN A 183 -5.36 4.62 3.39
CA ASN A 183 -5.82 5.41 2.25
C ASN A 183 -7.18 6.07 2.50
N PHE A 184 -8.13 5.38 3.14
CA PHE A 184 -9.52 5.84 3.22
C PHE A 184 -9.96 6.31 4.61
N LEU A 185 -9.30 5.87 5.68
CA LEU A 185 -9.85 6.00 7.04
C LEU A 185 -8.93 6.73 8.02
N ARG A 186 -7.62 6.73 7.78
CA ARG A 186 -6.62 7.30 8.68
C ARG A 186 -6.35 8.78 8.36
N PRO A 187 -6.66 9.73 9.27
CA PRO A 187 -6.24 11.12 9.14
C PRO A 187 -4.71 11.27 9.15
N HIS A 188 -4.18 12.21 8.34
CA HIS A 188 -2.76 12.56 8.35
C HIS A 188 -2.58 14.03 8.69
N ALA A 189 -1.65 14.32 9.61
CA ALA A 189 -1.32 15.70 9.98
C ALA A 189 -0.79 16.52 8.80
N SER A 190 -0.06 15.88 7.86
CA SER A 190 0.43 16.53 6.64
C SER A 190 -0.68 16.86 5.63
N LEU A 191 -1.90 16.35 5.85
CA LEU A 191 -3.08 16.61 5.04
C LEU A 191 -4.13 17.38 5.87
N GLU A 192 -3.71 18.17 6.86
CA GLU A 192 -4.59 18.97 7.71
C GLU A 192 -5.67 18.13 8.43
N GLY A 193 -5.32 16.88 8.79
CA GLY A 193 -6.26 15.95 9.42
C GLY A 193 -7.23 15.27 8.45
N LYS A 194 -7.05 15.43 7.13
CA LYS A 194 -7.79 14.70 6.11
C LYS A 194 -7.17 13.31 5.87
N VAL A 195 -7.98 12.42 5.30
CA VAL A 195 -7.53 11.12 4.77
C VAL A 195 -6.91 11.32 3.39
N PRO A 196 -6.01 10.43 2.92
CA PRO A 196 -5.41 10.53 1.58
C PRO A 196 -6.45 10.50 0.46
N VAL A 197 -7.48 9.66 0.61
CA VAL A 197 -8.53 9.47 -0.38
C VAL A 197 -9.85 9.93 0.23
N VAL A 198 -10.27 11.13 -0.15
CA VAL A 198 -11.51 11.73 0.33
C VAL A 198 -12.68 11.14 -0.44
N ASN A 199 -13.45 10.28 0.22
CA ASN A 199 -14.69 9.74 -0.31
C ASN A 199 -15.89 10.43 0.38
N PRO A 200 -16.80 11.10 -0.35
CA PRO A 200 -17.98 11.75 0.22
C PRO A 200 -18.88 10.80 1.01
N GLU A 201 -19.02 9.54 0.59
CA GLU A 201 -19.85 8.54 1.28
C GLU A 201 -19.25 8.08 2.62
N LEU A 202 -17.95 8.28 2.84
CA LEU A 202 -17.28 8.03 4.12
C LEU A 202 -17.25 9.29 5.01
N SER A 203 -17.45 10.46 4.42
CA SER A 203 -17.36 11.75 5.10
C SER A 203 -18.57 11.97 5.99
N GLY A 204 -18.35 12.53 7.20
CA GLY A 204 -19.43 12.81 8.16
C GLY A 204 -19.92 11.61 8.97
N LEU A 205 -19.45 10.39 8.70
CA LEU A 205 -19.80 9.22 9.51
C LEU A 205 -19.20 9.32 10.92
N PRO A 206 -19.99 9.02 11.98
CA PRO A 206 -19.71 9.42 13.35
C PRO A 206 -18.56 8.65 14.00
N THR A 207 -18.30 7.42 13.57
CA THR A 207 -17.34 6.52 14.24
C THR A 207 -16.50 5.72 13.24
N MET A 208 -15.35 5.21 13.68
CA MET A 208 -14.53 4.29 12.88
C MET A 208 -15.28 3.03 12.43
N PRO A 209 -16.04 2.34 13.31
CA PRO A 209 -16.87 1.22 12.88
C PRO A 209 -17.84 1.59 11.77
N ALA A 210 -18.52 2.75 11.85
CA ALA A 210 -19.43 3.20 10.80
C ALA A 210 -18.70 3.40 9.45
N ARG A 211 -17.50 4.00 9.47
CA ARG A 211 -16.68 4.20 8.25
C ARG A 211 -16.18 2.88 7.67
N TRP A 212 -15.77 1.93 8.51
CA TRP A 212 -15.40 0.59 8.06
C TRP A 212 -16.57 -0.16 7.42
N THR A 213 -17.74 -0.18 8.07
CA THR A 213 -18.94 -0.83 7.52
C THR A 213 -19.31 -0.22 6.17
N LYS A 214 -19.28 1.11 6.05
CA LYS A 214 -19.57 1.78 4.77
C LYS A 214 -18.51 1.47 3.71
N LEU A 215 -17.23 1.44 4.06
CA LEU A 215 -16.16 1.07 3.11
C LEU A 215 -16.32 -0.37 2.59
N ILE A 216 -16.74 -1.31 3.45
CA ILE A 216 -17.04 -2.69 3.06
C ILE A 216 -18.23 -2.74 2.11
N GLU A 217 -19.31 -2.01 2.42
CA GLU A 217 -20.50 -1.90 1.55
C GLU A 217 -20.12 -1.38 0.16
N LEU A 218 -19.29 -0.32 0.08
CA LEU A 218 -18.82 0.25 -1.19
C LEU A 218 -18.04 -0.77 -2.01
N ALA A 219 -17.13 -1.50 -1.38
CA ALA A 219 -16.34 -2.53 -2.06
C ALA A 219 -17.23 -3.68 -2.56
N GLN A 220 -18.22 -4.10 -1.79
CA GLN A 220 -19.19 -5.12 -2.21
C GLN A 220 -20.01 -4.64 -3.42
N ARG A 221 -20.51 -3.41 -3.38
CA ARG A 221 -21.25 -2.80 -4.50
C ARG A 221 -20.40 -2.73 -5.76
N TRP A 222 -19.16 -2.26 -5.64
CA TRP A 222 -18.22 -2.20 -6.75
C TRP A 222 -17.99 -3.58 -7.39
N ILE A 223 -17.79 -4.64 -6.58
CA ILE A 223 -17.63 -6.01 -7.10
C ILE A 223 -18.86 -6.46 -7.88
N VAL A 224 -20.07 -6.14 -7.40
CA VAL A 224 -21.32 -6.47 -8.12
C VAL A 224 -21.39 -5.73 -9.45
N GLU A 225 -21.08 -4.44 -9.46
CA GLU A 225 -21.07 -3.60 -10.67
C GLU A 225 -20.08 -4.15 -11.72
N GLN A 226 -18.87 -4.56 -11.32
CA GLN A 226 -17.88 -5.17 -12.22
C GLN A 226 -18.28 -6.54 -12.78
N ARG A 227 -19.19 -7.28 -12.12
CA ARG A 227 -19.69 -8.56 -12.64
C ARG A 227 -20.81 -8.39 -13.67
N THR A 228 -21.46 -7.23 -13.64
CA THR A 228 -22.58 -6.90 -14.52
C THR A 228 -22.20 -6.05 -15.73
N ALA A 229 -21.00 -5.46 -15.70
CA ALA A 229 -20.39 -4.71 -16.81
C ALA A 229 -19.72 -5.66 -17.82
#